data_AF-A0A9D1XQM1-F1
#
_entry.id   AF-A0A9D1XQM1-F1
#
_cell.length_a   1.000
_cell.length_b   1.000
_cell.length_c   1.000
_cell.angle_alpha   90.00
_cell.angle_beta   90.00
_cell.angle_gamma   90.00
#
_symmetry.space_group_name_H-M   'P 1'
#
loop_
_entity.id
_entity.type
_entity.pdbx_description
1 polymer ?
#
loop_
_entity_poly.entity_id
_entity_poly.type
_entity_poly.pdbx_seq_one_letter_code
_entity_poly.pdbx_strand_id
1 'polypeptide(L)'
;MRKHLILSCVAILLCCLTFTKGYSQTTNLIQLDENIYLHPAKNALEVRISKEELVNMDLDLRPLSQQLSRLFKDDFDAYVFVRNLDGTETNLGGYAVNLNNQVKGIGCPILLDEDFATMTRWRGFIMLTGLRNLFQGPLLHEICHLYGGAPDLGQVNVDAEGNEYPAGSHWGISDIHGFLGGFDASTLSVSDNRYQATCWIAQFFNEDFNGFLMEGLSTWKFPPLELYLMGLAPIREVPDVHIYKGISDTNADLIYKNGTFTANEVITYTQEDLLEKWGERIPNYADSPKEFAFLNVILTDVPLTDEQWEFVQEDIRKQELQGKTGEEWPINFWEATGGRGTIKMSDIDQSLYVSITANESIETESLDIQAADGAIVITTTEAQAVQVYGVTGVCHYNATVSGTATIANLPAGIYIVTAGGETLKVAVR
;
A
#
# COMPACT_ATOMS: atom_id res chain seq x y z
N MET A 1 -5.34 -8.04 -69.05
CA MET A 1 -3.97 -7.95 -69.59
C MET A 1 -2.99 -8.27 -68.49
N ARG A 2 -2.00 -9.13 -68.80
CA ARG A 2 -0.93 -9.68 -67.95
C ARG A 2 -0.20 -8.64 -67.08
N LYS A 3 0.24 -9.03 -65.88
CA LYS A 3 1.64 -9.46 -65.65
C LYS A 3 1.83 -10.08 -64.25
N HIS A 4 2.50 -11.23 -64.25
CA HIS A 4 3.13 -11.91 -63.12
C HIS A 4 4.25 -11.08 -62.51
N LEU A 5 4.51 -11.27 -61.20
CA LEU A 5 5.88 -11.47 -60.73
C LEU A 5 5.89 -12.41 -59.51
N ILE A 6 6.52 -13.56 -59.71
CA ILE A 6 6.96 -14.50 -58.68
C ILE A 6 8.31 -13.98 -58.19
N LEU A 7 8.51 -13.86 -56.87
CA LEU A 7 9.85 -13.89 -56.30
C LEU A 7 9.84 -14.73 -55.02
N SER A 8 10.56 -15.84 -55.07
CA SER A 8 10.88 -16.73 -53.97
C SER A 8 12.03 -16.13 -53.15
N CYS A 9 11.90 -16.06 -51.83
CA CYS A 9 13.03 -15.86 -50.91
C CYS A 9 12.90 -16.79 -49.69
N VAL A 10 13.67 -17.87 -49.76
CA VAL A 10 14.49 -18.48 -48.70
C VAL A 10 13.96 -18.40 -47.27
N ALA A 11 13.51 -19.56 -46.77
CA ALA A 11 13.34 -19.84 -45.36
C ALA A 11 14.69 -19.77 -44.62
N ILE A 12 14.83 -18.78 -43.75
CA ILE A 12 15.80 -18.83 -42.65
C ILE A 12 15.00 -19.32 -41.43
N LEU A 13 15.25 -20.57 -41.08
CA LEU A 13 14.79 -21.19 -39.85
C LEU A 13 15.55 -20.51 -38.70
N LEU A 14 15.08 -19.36 -38.22
CA LEU A 14 15.52 -18.83 -36.95
C LEU A 14 14.89 -19.74 -35.89
N CYS A 15 15.71 -20.61 -35.29
CA CYS A 15 15.40 -21.17 -33.99
C CYS A 15 15.11 -19.99 -33.05
N CYS A 16 13.84 -19.71 -32.80
CA CYS A 16 13.42 -19.00 -31.60
C CYS A 16 13.83 -19.90 -30.43
N LEU A 17 15.08 -19.72 -29.97
CA LEU A 17 15.39 -19.85 -28.56
C LEU A 17 14.45 -18.88 -27.86
N THR A 18 13.30 -19.39 -27.43
CA THR A 18 12.54 -18.76 -26.38
C THR A 18 13.48 -18.73 -25.18
N PHE A 19 14.17 -17.61 -25.00
CA PHE A 19 14.64 -17.24 -23.68
C PHE A 19 13.37 -17.13 -22.83
N THR A 20 13.04 -18.21 -22.13
CA THR A 20 12.31 -18.08 -20.88
C THR A 20 13.12 -17.08 -20.08
N LYS A 21 12.62 -15.85 -19.92
CA LYS A 21 13.12 -14.92 -18.90
C LYS A 21 13.11 -15.76 -17.63
N GLY A 22 14.28 -16.21 -17.18
CA GLY A 22 14.38 -16.89 -15.91
C GLY A 22 13.92 -15.87 -14.89
N TYR A 23 12.82 -16.14 -14.21
CA TYR A 23 12.44 -15.40 -13.03
C TYR A 23 13.52 -15.72 -11.99
N SER A 24 14.58 -14.93 -11.97
CA SER A 24 15.64 -15.03 -10.96
C SER A 24 15.13 -14.29 -9.73
N GLN A 25 14.29 -14.95 -8.96
CA GLN A 25 14.07 -14.57 -7.56
C GLN A 25 15.17 -15.26 -6.76
N THR A 26 16.19 -14.51 -6.34
CA THR A 26 17.21 -15.00 -5.39
C THR A 26 16.87 -14.64 -3.95
N THR A 27 15.92 -13.73 -3.77
CA THR A 27 15.40 -13.35 -2.46
C THR A 27 14.76 -14.55 -1.75
N ASN A 28 15.36 -14.97 -0.63
CA ASN A 28 14.89 -16.09 0.19
C ASN A 28 13.68 -15.70 1.06
N LEU A 29 12.49 -15.70 0.47
CA LEU A 29 11.26 -15.39 1.21
C LEU A 29 10.97 -16.40 2.33
N ILE A 30 10.44 -15.91 3.45
CA ILE A 30 10.10 -16.71 4.63
C ILE A 30 8.63 -17.14 4.52
N GLN A 31 8.37 -18.42 4.26
CA GLN A 31 7.00 -18.93 4.16
C GLN A 31 6.27 -18.82 5.51
N LEU A 32 5.10 -18.15 5.52
CA LEU A 32 4.21 -18.02 6.68
C LEU A 32 3.01 -18.95 6.60
N ASP A 33 2.51 -19.18 5.39
CA ASP A 33 1.36 -20.02 5.08
C ASP A 33 1.54 -20.63 3.67
N GLU A 34 0.58 -21.44 3.20
CA GLU A 34 0.63 -22.11 1.90
C GLU A 34 0.98 -21.16 0.74
N ASN A 35 0.35 -19.98 0.72
CA ASN A 35 0.50 -18.99 -0.33
C ASN A 35 1.00 -17.62 0.16
N ILE A 36 1.42 -17.50 1.41
CA ILE A 36 1.86 -16.24 2.03
C ILE A 36 3.33 -16.35 2.44
N TYR A 37 4.14 -15.42 1.96
CA TYR A 37 5.58 -15.37 2.20
C TYR A 37 5.99 -13.98 2.69
N LEU A 38 6.81 -13.91 3.72
CA LEU A 38 7.37 -12.68 4.27
C LEU A 38 8.70 -12.36 3.59
N HIS A 39 8.86 -11.12 3.13
CA HIS A 39 10.13 -10.63 2.63
C HIS A 39 11.18 -10.58 3.77
N PRO A 40 12.46 -10.93 3.53
CA PRO A 40 13.52 -10.93 4.56
C PRO A 40 13.72 -9.60 5.29
N ALA A 41 13.40 -8.48 4.63
CA ALA A 41 13.41 -7.15 5.25
C ALA A 41 12.24 -6.91 6.22
N LYS A 42 11.33 -7.88 6.38
CA LYS A 42 10.22 -7.87 7.34
C LYS A 42 9.28 -6.67 7.20
N ASN A 43 9.01 -6.26 5.98
CA ASN A 43 8.21 -5.07 5.67
C ASN A 43 7.13 -5.30 4.59
N ALA A 44 7.12 -6.46 3.94
CA ALA A 44 6.15 -6.79 2.91
C ALA A 44 5.89 -8.29 2.85
N LEU A 45 4.67 -8.65 2.41
CA LEU A 45 4.27 -10.01 2.10
C LEU A 45 4.18 -10.21 0.59
N GLU A 46 4.63 -11.36 0.11
CA GLU A 46 4.22 -11.92 -1.18
C GLU A 46 3.03 -12.84 -0.95
N VAL A 47 1.91 -12.58 -1.62
CA VAL A 47 0.76 -13.48 -1.63
C VAL A 47 0.54 -13.98 -3.04
N ARG A 48 0.67 -15.30 -3.20
CA ARG A 48 0.52 -15.96 -4.48
C ARG A 48 -0.95 -16.34 -4.70
N ILE A 49 -1.55 -15.81 -5.75
CA ILE A 49 -2.93 -16.06 -6.15
C ILE A 49 -2.98 -16.47 -7.63
N SER A 50 -4.11 -16.96 -8.11
CA SER A 50 -4.22 -17.28 -9.55
C SER A 50 -4.17 -16.02 -10.41
N LYS A 51 -3.71 -16.14 -11.66
CA LYS A 51 -3.75 -15.02 -12.62
C LYS A 51 -5.18 -14.50 -12.81
N GLU A 52 -6.17 -15.39 -12.79
CA GLU A 52 -7.60 -15.05 -12.91
C GLU A 52 -8.05 -14.14 -11.77
N GLU A 53 -7.73 -14.48 -10.53
CA GLU A 53 -8.03 -13.63 -9.36
C GLU A 53 -7.28 -12.29 -9.43
N LEU A 54 -6.01 -12.33 -9.83
CA LEU A 54 -5.15 -11.14 -9.88
C LEU A 54 -5.64 -10.07 -10.85
N VAL A 55 -6.20 -10.47 -12.00
CA VAL A 55 -6.74 -9.54 -13.00
C VAL A 55 -8.21 -9.19 -12.78
N ASN A 56 -8.91 -9.90 -11.87
CA ASN A 56 -10.29 -9.61 -11.54
C ASN A 56 -10.41 -8.29 -10.77
N MET A 57 -11.03 -7.28 -11.36
CA MET A 57 -11.24 -5.97 -10.70
C MET A 57 -12.17 -6.09 -9.49
N ASP A 58 -13.02 -7.10 -9.44
CA ASP A 58 -13.97 -7.37 -8.37
C ASP A 58 -13.43 -8.40 -7.35
N LEU A 59 -12.09 -8.57 -7.26
CA LEU A 59 -11.47 -9.46 -6.29
C LEU A 59 -11.91 -9.10 -4.86
N ASP A 60 -12.64 -10.00 -4.22
CA ASP A 60 -12.99 -9.85 -2.81
C ASP A 60 -11.77 -10.11 -1.94
N LEU A 61 -11.31 -9.07 -1.26
CA LEU A 61 -10.17 -9.12 -0.35
C LEU A 61 -10.52 -9.58 1.06
N ARG A 62 -11.81 -9.78 1.38
CA ARG A 62 -12.23 -10.24 2.72
C ARG A 62 -11.64 -11.60 3.09
N PRO A 63 -11.67 -12.64 2.25
CA PRO A 63 -11.10 -13.94 2.61
C PRO A 63 -9.59 -13.87 2.89
N LEU A 64 -8.86 -13.09 2.09
CA LEU A 64 -7.42 -12.88 2.30
C LEU A 64 -7.15 -12.06 3.57
N SER A 65 -7.95 -11.04 3.84
CA SER A 65 -7.86 -10.25 5.08
C SER A 65 -8.13 -11.10 6.32
N GLN A 66 -9.08 -12.05 6.25
CA GLN A 66 -9.32 -13.03 7.31
C GLN A 66 -8.15 -14.02 7.48
N GLN A 67 -7.47 -14.39 6.40
CA GLN A 67 -6.26 -15.21 6.49
C GLN A 67 -5.13 -14.44 7.18
N LEU A 68 -4.92 -13.19 6.81
CA LEU A 68 -3.92 -12.32 7.42
C LEU A 68 -4.21 -12.04 8.91
N SER A 69 -5.48 -11.83 9.29
CA SER A 69 -5.86 -11.60 10.70
C SER A 69 -5.64 -12.82 11.61
N ARG A 70 -5.48 -14.03 11.06
CA ARG A 70 -5.05 -15.21 11.81
C ARG A 70 -3.54 -15.27 12.05
N LEU A 71 -2.76 -14.61 11.20
CA LEU A 71 -1.30 -14.58 11.30
C LEU A 71 -0.81 -13.40 12.15
N PHE A 72 -1.44 -12.24 11.99
CA PHE A 72 -1.05 -10.99 12.62
C PHE A 72 -2.05 -10.52 13.67
N LYS A 73 -1.52 -9.92 14.75
CA LYS A 73 -2.25 -9.12 15.71
C LYS A 73 -2.83 -7.87 15.03
N ASP A 74 -3.84 -7.29 15.64
CA ASP A 74 -4.49 -6.04 15.22
C ASP A 74 -3.64 -4.79 15.51
N ASP A 75 -2.43 -4.76 14.94
CA ASP A 75 -1.44 -3.70 15.14
C ASP A 75 -1.38 -2.72 13.94
N PHE A 76 -2.18 -2.95 12.90
CA PHE A 76 -2.20 -2.18 11.66
C PHE A 76 -3.47 -1.33 11.53
N ASP A 77 -3.34 -0.12 10.99
CA ASP A 77 -4.46 0.74 10.61
C ASP A 77 -5.14 0.25 9.32
N ALA A 78 -4.39 -0.35 8.40
CA ALA A 78 -4.93 -0.91 7.16
C ALA A 78 -4.04 -2.01 6.57
N TYR A 79 -4.65 -2.83 5.71
CA TYR A 79 -3.92 -3.73 4.81
C TYR A 79 -3.81 -3.08 3.44
N VAL A 80 -2.60 -2.96 2.91
CA VAL A 80 -2.32 -2.33 1.61
C VAL A 80 -1.97 -3.44 0.62
N PHE A 81 -2.95 -3.81 -0.20
CA PHE A 81 -2.79 -4.77 -1.28
C PHE A 81 -2.26 -4.08 -2.52
N VAL A 82 -1.24 -4.66 -3.15
CA VAL A 82 -0.60 -4.11 -4.36
C VAL A 82 -0.57 -5.20 -5.41
N ARG A 83 -1.17 -4.95 -6.58
CA ARG A 83 -1.17 -5.92 -7.68
C ARG A 83 0.10 -5.84 -8.51
N ASN A 84 0.72 -7.00 -8.73
CA ASN A 84 1.72 -7.17 -9.76
C ASN A 84 1.05 -7.56 -11.09
N LEU A 85 0.60 -6.58 -11.87
CA LEU A 85 -0.09 -6.84 -13.14
C LEU A 85 0.85 -7.05 -14.34
N ASP A 86 2.18 -6.98 -14.16
CA ASP A 86 3.19 -7.17 -15.21
C ASP A 86 2.95 -6.27 -16.46
N GLY A 87 2.70 -4.98 -16.24
CA GLY A 87 2.50 -4.02 -17.34
C GLY A 87 1.08 -3.97 -17.91
N THR A 88 0.12 -4.68 -17.31
CA THR A 88 -1.31 -4.60 -17.65
C THR A 88 -2.11 -3.79 -16.63
N GLU A 89 -1.52 -2.72 -16.09
CA GLU A 89 -2.17 -1.84 -15.13
C GLU A 89 -3.45 -1.23 -15.71
N THR A 90 -4.43 -0.96 -14.84
CA THR A 90 -5.71 -0.36 -15.24
C THR A 90 -5.67 1.16 -15.10
N ASN A 91 -6.64 1.85 -15.71
CA ASN A 91 -6.78 3.31 -15.53
C ASN A 91 -7.15 3.70 -14.08
N LEU A 92 -7.60 2.75 -13.26
CA LEU A 92 -7.87 2.98 -11.84
C LEU A 92 -6.58 2.77 -11.07
N GLY A 93 -6.03 3.80 -10.43
CA GLY A 93 -4.77 3.69 -9.68
C GLY A 93 -4.90 2.87 -8.38
N GLY A 94 -6.09 2.88 -7.78
CA GLY A 94 -6.39 2.21 -6.52
C GLY A 94 -7.79 2.51 -6.01
N TYR A 95 -8.14 1.93 -4.86
CA TYR A 95 -9.34 2.24 -4.08
C TYR A 95 -9.16 1.81 -2.62
N ALA A 96 -9.86 2.47 -1.71
CA ALA A 96 -9.95 2.10 -0.30
C ALA A 96 -11.35 1.58 0.06
N VAL A 97 -11.40 0.64 1.00
CA VAL A 97 -12.66 0.16 1.60
C VAL A 97 -12.57 0.31 3.11
N ASN A 98 -13.46 1.13 3.65
CA ASN A 98 -13.67 1.25 5.09
C ASN A 98 -14.62 0.17 5.58
N LEU A 99 -14.15 -0.65 6.51
CA LEU A 99 -14.91 -1.73 7.15
C LEU A 99 -15.13 -1.45 8.63
N ASN A 100 -14.19 -0.75 9.26
CA ASN A 100 -14.20 -0.41 10.67
C ASN A 100 -13.85 1.06 10.86
N ASN A 101 -14.63 1.76 11.68
CA ASN A 101 -14.34 3.14 12.06
C ASN A 101 -14.91 3.40 13.45
N GLN A 102 -14.04 3.70 14.41
CA GLN A 102 -14.43 4.06 15.77
C GLN A 102 -14.30 5.55 16.07
N VAL A 103 -13.83 6.34 15.09
CA VAL A 103 -13.66 7.79 15.25
C VAL A 103 -14.98 8.49 15.07
N LYS A 104 -15.35 9.29 16.07
CA LYS A 104 -16.53 10.16 16.07
C LYS A 104 -16.14 11.56 15.62
N GLY A 105 -17.11 12.37 15.21
CA GLY A 105 -16.87 13.79 14.90
C GLY A 105 -16.16 14.05 13.58
N ILE A 106 -16.18 13.09 12.65
CA ILE A 106 -15.55 13.20 11.32
C ILE A 106 -16.56 13.06 10.17
N GLY A 107 -17.87 13.11 10.46
CA GLY A 107 -18.92 12.99 9.46
C GLY A 107 -19.11 11.59 8.85
N CYS A 108 -18.26 10.62 9.21
CA CYS A 108 -18.44 9.22 8.86
C CYS A 108 -19.22 8.45 9.93
N PRO A 109 -19.99 7.41 9.55
CA PRO A 109 -20.61 6.52 10.52
C PRO A 109 -19.55 5.77 11.34
N ILE A 110 -19.96 5.35 12.55
CA ILE A 110 -19.24 4.29 13.26
C ILE A 110 -19.51 2.99 12.52
N LEU A 111 -18.45 2.32 12.13
CA LEU A 111 -18.49 1.07 11.36
C LEU A 111 -17.84 -0.03 12.20
N LEU A 112 -18.47 -1.20 12.20
CA LEU A 112 -17.93 -2.43 12.76
C LEU A 112 -18.36 -3.57 11.85
N ASP A 113 -17.40 -4.16 11.14
CA ASP A 113 -17.64 -5.33 10.33
C ASP A 113 -17.65 -6.58 11.23
N GLU A 114 -18.71 -7.39 11.12
CA GLU A 114 -18.90 -8.55 12.00
C GLU A 114 -17.81 -9.61 11.82
N ASP A 115 -17.28 -9.77 10.60
CA ASP A 115 -16.20 -10.71 10.29
C ASP A 115 -14.87 -10.29 10.91
N PHE A 116 -14.74 -9.01 11.24
CA PHE A 116 -13.53 -8.39 11.79
C PHE A 116 -13.81 -7.68 13.12
N ALA A 117 -14.82 -8.10 13.87
CA ALA A 117 -15.28 -7.40 15.07
C ALA A 117 -14.24 -7.32 16.19
N THR A 118 -13.23 -8.20 16.19
CA THR A 118 -12.10 -8.18 17.14
C THR A 118 -10.97 -7.26 16.70
N MET A 119 -11.01 -6.74 15.47
CA MET A 119 -10.02 -5.81 14.94
C MET A 119 -10.51 -4.37 15.18
N THR A 120 -10.01 -3.78 16.26
CA THR A 120 -10.39 -2.46 16.75
C THR A 120 -9.51 -1.33 16.20
N ARG A 121 -8.29 -1.64 15.77
CA ARG A 121 -7.37 -0.68 15.13
C ARG A 121 -7.54 -0.67 13.62
N TRP A 122 -7.60 -1.85 13.00
CA TRP A 122 -7.73 -1.99 11.55
C TRP A 122 -9.02 -1.37 11.04
N ARG A 123 -8.89 -0.46 10.06
CA ARG A 123 -10.00 0.27 9.44
C ARG A 123 -10.55 -0.41 8.20
N GLY A 124 -9.74 -1.20 7.52
CA GLY A 124 -10.07 -1.82 6.26
C GLY A 124 -8.84 -1.97 5.37
N PHE A 125 -9.05 -1.96 4.06
CA PHE A 125 -7.97 -2.20 3.11
C PHE A 125 -7.90 -1.16 2.01
N ILE A 126 -6.69 -1.02 1.47
CA ILE A 126 -6.39 -0.26 0.26
C ILE A 126 -5.96 -1.27 -0.80
N MET A 127 -6.49 -1.15 -2.02
CA MET A 127 -6.04 -1.87 -3.19
C MET A 127 -5.35 -0.91 -4.15
N LEU A 128 -4.12 -1.23 -4.53
CA LEU A 128 -3.32 -0.51 -5.51
C LEU A 128 -3.10 -1.41 -6.73
N THR A 129 -3.27 -0.84 -7.92
CA THR A 129 -3.30 -1.60 -9.18
C THR A 129 -1.95 -1.72 -9.88
N GLY A 130 -0.85 -1.26 -9.25
CA GLY A 130 0.49 -1.37 -9.81
C GLY A 130 1.59 -1.37 -8.74
N LEU A 131 2.72 -2.04 -9.03
CA LEU A 131 3.82 -2.22 -8.07
C LEU A 131 4.47 -0.92 -7.58
N ARG A 132 4.39 0.15 -8.38
CA ARG A 132 4.97 1.47 -8.05
C ARG A 132 4.01 2.39 -7.29
N ASN A 133 2.78 1.93 -7.05
CA ASN A 133 1.72 2.78 -6.51
C ASN A 133 1.83 3.00 -5.00
N LEU A 134 2.74 2.29 -4.31
CA LEU A 134 3.05 2.52 -2.90
C LEU A 134 3.67 3.91 -2.66
N PHE A 135 4.37 4.47 -3.65
CA PHE A 135 4.98 5.79 -3.52
C PHE A 135 4.66 6.74 -4.69
N GLN A 136 4.62 6.24 -5.92
CA GLN A 136 4.33 7.06 -7.12
C GLN A 136 2.85 7.04 -7.52
N GLY A 137 1.99 6.43 -6.72
CA GLY A 137 0.58 6.25 -7.02
C GLY A 137 -0.36 6.81 -5.95
N PRO A 138 -1.61 6.36 -5.93
CA PRO A 138 -2.66 7.00 -5.13
C PRO A 138 -2.63 6.60 -3.65
N LEU A 139 -1.59 5.94 -3.11
CA LEU A 139 -1.59 5.51 -1.71
C LEU A 139 -2.00 6.62 -0.73
N LEU A 140 -1.46 7.83 -0.88
CA LEU A 140 -1.81 8.97 -0.02
C LEU A 140 -3.28 9.39 -0.17
N HIS A 141 -3.81 9.34 -1.40
CA HIS A 141 -5.24 9.57 -1.69
C HIS A 141 -6.11 8.50 -1.00
N GLU A 142 -5.74 7.22 -1.14
CA GLU A 142 -6.48 6.11 -0.54
C GLU A 142 -6.42 6.10 0.98
N ILE A 143 -5.32 6.56 1.58
CA ILE A 143 -5.25 6.78 3.03
C ILE A 143 -6.29 7.83 3.45
N CYS A 144 -6.50 8.90 2.67
CA CYS A 144 -7.49 9.92 3.02
C CYS A 144 -8.91 9.34 3.11
N HIS A 145 -9.25 8.40 2.23
CA HIS A 145 -10.52 7.68 2.31
C HIS A 145 -10.70 6.95 3.63
N LEU A 146 -9.64 6.38 4.21
CA LEU A 146 -9.73 5.64 5.48
C LEU A 146 -10.07 6.51 6.72
N TYR A 147 -9.84 7.82 6.65
CA TYR A 147 -9.96 8.72 7.80
C TYR A 147 -11.01 9.82 7.65
N GLY A 148 -11.88 9.74 6.65
CA GLY A 148 -12.93 10.73 6.44
C GLY A 148 -13.60 10.64 5.08
N GLY A 149 -12.86 10.24 4.03
CA GLY A 149 -13.42 9.98 2.70
C GLY A 149 -14.37 11.05 2.20
N ALA A 150 -14.00 12.31 2.41
CA ALA A 150 -14.83 13.49 2.15
C ALA A 150 -16.27 13.37 2.69
N PRO A 151 -16.47 13.48 4.03
CA PRO A 151 -17.80 13.34 4.61
C PRO A 151 -18.80 14.30 3.97
N ASP A 152 -20.07 13.88 3.90
CA ASP A 152 -21.11 14.59 3.17
C ASP A 152 -21.37 16.01 3.72
N LEU A 153 -20.94 17.00 2.94
CA LEU A 153 -21.25 18.42 3.06
C LEU A 153 -22.21 18.88 1.95
N GLY A 154 -22.75 17.96 1.16
CA GLY A 154 -23.60 18.22 0.01
C GLY A 154 -22.83 18.56 -1.27
N GLN A 155 -21.56 18.15 -1.35
CA GLN A 155 -20.68 18.39 -2.49
C GLN A 155 -21.08 17.59 -3.74
N VAL A 156 -20.83 18.18 -4.90
CA VAL A 156 -21.33 17.69 -6.19
C VAL A 156 -20.28 17.75 -7.27
N ASN A 157 -20.47 16.91 -8.27
CA ASN A 157 -19.77 16.88 -9.54
C ASN A 157 -20.78 17.13 -10.68
N VAL A 158 -20.25 17.44 -11.86
CA VAL A 158 -21.03 17.60 -13.09
C VAL A 158 -20.56 16.62 -14.16
N ASP A 159 -21.49 15.98 -14.87
CA ASP A 159 -21.20 15.05 -15.96
C ASP A 159 -20.97 15.76 -17.32
N ALA A 160 -20.74 14.98 -18.38
CA ALA A 160 -20.48 15.53 -19.71
C ALA A 160 -21.68 16.28 -20.31
N GLU A 161 -22.89 15.94 -19.87
CA GLU A 161 -24.15 16.55 -20.27
C GLU A 161 -24.51 17.80 -19.45
N GLY A 162 -23.78 18.08 -18.37
CA GLY A 162 -24.04 19.22 -17.49
C GLY A 162 -24.97 18.90 -16.32
N ASN A 163 -25.26 17.63 -16.04
CA ASN A 163 -26.08 17.25 -14.89
C ASN A 163 -25.24 17.17 -13.61
N GLU A 164 -25.79 17.74 -12.54
CA GLU A 164 -25.21 17.66 -11.20
C GLU A 164 -25.50 16.29 -10.54
N TYR A 165 -24.49 15.70 -9.92
CA TYR A 165 -24.62 14.48 -9.12
C TYR A 165 -23.72 14.52 -7.87
N PRO A 166 -24.04 13.78 -6.79
CA PRO A 166 -23.23 13.78 -5.58
C PRO A 166 -21.78 13.35 -5.86
N ALA A 167 -20.80 14.07 -5.32
CA ALA A 167 -19.38 13.73 -5.52
C ALA A 167 -18.93 12.48 -4.71
N GLY A 168 -19.84 11.89 -3.92
CA GLY A 168 -19.57 10.68 -3.16
C GLY A 168 -18.46 10.89 -2.13
N SER A 169 -17.37 10.14 -2.28
CA SER A 169 -16.21 10.15 -1.39
C SER A 169 -15.16 11.22 -1.71
N HIS A 170 -15.51 12.19 -2.57
CA HIS A 170 -14.61 13.26 -3.00
C HIS A 170 -15.17 14.64 -2.67
N TRP A 171 -14.32 15.66 -2.74
CA TRP A 171 -14.67 17.03 -2.39
C TRP A 171 -15.43 17.79 -3.48
N GLY A 172 -15.51 17.22 -4.70
CA GLY A 172 -16.22 17.79 -5.83
C GLY A 172 -15.86 19.25 -6.12
N ILE A 173 -16.87 20.06 -6.47
CA ILE A 173 -16.71 21.49 -6.71
C ILE A 173 -16.70 22.24 -5.37
N SER A 174 -15.52 22.30 -4.76
CA SER A 174 -15.24 22.99 -3.50
C SER A 174 -13.83 23.57 -3.45
N ASP A 175 -13.56 24.43 -2.48
CA ASP A 175 -12.27 25.10 -2.28
C ASP A 175 -11.33 24.38 -1.29
N ILE A 176 -11.62 23.11 -0.99
CA ILE A 176 -10.85 22.31 -0.01
C ILE A 176 -9.42 22.05 -0.48
N HIS A 177 -9.19 21.94 -1.79
CA HIS A 177 -7.87 21.84 -2.41
C HIS A 177 -7.00 20.72 -1.79
N GLY A 178 -7.45 19.46 -1.88
CA GLY A 178 -6.81 18.33 -1.17
C GLY A 178 -6.57 17.08 -1.99
N PHE A 179 -6.23 15.99 -1.31
CA PHE A 179 -6.05 14.68 -1.95
C PHE A 179 -7.37 14.17 -2.54
N LEU A 180 -8.52 14.51 -1.98
CA LEU A 180 -9.82 14.08 -2.50
C LEU A 180 -10.49 15.12 -3.42
N GLY A 181 -9.75 16.12 -3.89
CA GLY A 181 -10.19 17.07 -4.93
C GLY A 181 -10.43 18.49 -4.44
N GLY A 182 -11.29 19.21 -5.15
CA GLY A 182 -11.51 20.65 -5.01
C GLY A 182 -10.52 21.49 -5.83
N PHE A 183 -10.59 22.81 -5.70
CA PHE A 183 -9.72 23.76 -6.41
C PHE A 183 -8.97 24.67 -5.45
N ASP A 184 -7.91 25.31 -5.94
CA ASP A 184 -7.16 26.30 -5.16
C ASP A 184 -7.98 27.59 -4.99
N ALA A 185 -8.45 27.83 -3.76
CA ALA A 185 -9.21 29.03 -3.39
C ALA A 185 -8.52 30.33 -3.81
N SER A 186 -7.19 30.37 -3.82
CA SER A 186 -6.43 31.58 -4.21
C SER A 186 -6.54 31.93 -5.69
N THR A 187 -6.97 30.98 -6.52
CA THR A 187 -7.16 31.16 -7.96
C THR A 187 -8.60 31.52 -8.34
N LEU A 188 -9.49 31.55 -7.34
CA LEU A 188 -10.91 31.80 -7.55
C LEU A 188 -11.15 33.24 -8.03
N SER A 189 -11.77 33.36 -9.20
CA SER A 189 -12.29 34.60 -9.77
C SER A 189 -13.81 34.51 -9.88
N VAL A 190 -14.50 35.56 -9.46
CA VAL A 190 -15.97 35.61 -9.38
C VAL A 190 -16.52 36.80 -10.16
N SER A 191 -17.51 36.55 -11.01
CA SER A 191 -18.31 37.56 -11.69
C SER A 191 -19.77 37.15 -11.64
N ASP A 192 -20.53 37.79 -10.74
CA ASP A 192 -21.90 37.38 -10.37
C ASP A 192 -21.92 35.91 -9.91
N ASN A 193 -22.68 35.04 -10.58
CA ASN A 193 -22.74 33.60 -10.30
C ASN A 193 -21.78 32.77 -11.16
N ARG A 194 -20.87 33.41 -11.91
CA ARG A 194 -19.87 32.74 -12.74
C ARG A 194 -18.53 32.72 -12.01
N TYR A 195 -17.94 31.54 -11.95
CA TYR A 195 -16.71 31.24 -11.25
C TYR A 195 -15.66 30.74 -12.23
N GLN A 196 -14.42 31.07 -11.94
CA GLN A 196 -13.27 30.42 -12.52
C GLN A 196 -12.29 30.06 -11.41
N ALA A 197 -11.87 28.79 -11.34
CA ALA A 197 -10.90 28.31 -10.38
C ALA A 197 -10.06 27.19 -10.99
N THR A 198 -8.86 27.01 -10.47
CA THR A 198 -7.86 26.09 -11.03
C THR A 198 -7.19 25.30 -9.90
N CYS A 199 -6.60 24.15 -10.22
CA CYS A 199 -5.55 23.55 -9.42
C CYS A 199 -4.36 23.21 -10.30
N TRP A 200 -3.15 23.48 -9.82
CA TRP A 200 -1.93 23.27 -10.61
C TRP A 200 -1.66 21.79 -10.92
N ILE A 201 -2.20 20.87 -10.10
CA ILE A 201 -2.09 19.43 -10.33
C ILE A 201 -2.82 18.99 -11.61
N ALA A 202 -3.95 19.62 -11.95
CA ALA A 202 -4.64 19.31 -13.20
C ALA A 202 -3.71 19.57 -14.41
N GLN A 203 -2.99 20.70 -14.39
CA GLN A 203 -1.99 21.05 -15.40
C GLN A 203 -0.80 20.09 -15.41
N PHE A 204 -0.38 19.59 -14.23
CA PHE A 204 0.72 18.63 -14.11
C PHE A 204 0.42 17.32 -14.85
N PHE A 205 -0.80 16.81 -14.77
CA PHE A 205 -1.19 15.59 -15.47
C PHE A 205 -1.58 15.83 -16.93
N ASN A 206 -2.07 17.03 -17.27
CA ASN A 206 -2.42 17.40 -18.62
C ASN A 206 -2.25 18.90 -18.85
N GLU A 207 -1.28 19.30 -19.69
CA GLU A 207 -0.97 20.72 -19.96
C GLU A 207 -2.15 21.52 -20.55
N ASP A 208 -3.12 20.85 -21.16
CA ASP A 208 -4.34 21.49 -21.70
C ASP A 208 -5.41 21.77 -20.64
N PHE A 209 -5.21 21.33 -19.38
CA PHE A 209 -6.20 21.44 -18.33
C PHE A 209 -5.89 22.64 -17.45
N ASN A 210 -6.75 23.65 -17.46
CA ASN A 210 -6.71 24.82 -16.59
C ASN A 210 -7.80 24.78 -15.50
N GLY A 211 -8.47 23.65 -15.29
CA GLY A 211 -9.48 23.48 -14.24
C GLY A 211 -8.95 22.74 -13.03
N PHE A 212 -9.74 21.81 -12.53
CA PHE A 212 -9.41 20.92 -11.41
C PHE A 212 -9.95 19.52 -11.68
N LEU A 213 -9.54 18.54 -10.88
CA LEU A 213 -9.81 17.13 -11.17
C LEU A 213 -11.07 16.63 -10.46
N MET A 214 -11.94 15.97 -11.23
CA MET A 214 -13.18 15.36 -10.73
C MET A 214 -12.91 14.20 -9.75
N GLU A 215 -11.94 13.36 -10.09
CA GLU A 215 -11.58 12.14 -9.36
C GLU A 215 -10.57 12.41 -8.22
N GLY A 216 -10.29 13.68 -7.95
CA GLY A 216 -9.47 14.12 -6.83
C GLY A 216 -8.04 14.55 -7.17
N LEU A 217 -7.26 14.74 -6.12
CA LEU A 217 -5.88 15.24 -6.08
C LEU A 217 -5.71 16.64 -6.71
N SER A 218 -5.71 17.64 -5.84
CA SER A 218 -5.55 19.04 -6.26
C SER A 218 -4.24 19.66 -5.77
N THR A 219 -3.55 18.99 -4.84
CA THR A 219 -2.24 19.35 -4.30
C THR A 219 -1.53 18.09 -3.79
N TRP A 220 -0.22 18.18 -3.54
CA TRP A 220 0.54 17.09 -2.91
C TRP A 220 0.42 17.06 -1.39
N LYS A 221 -0.23 18.04 -0.76
CA LYS A 221 -0.30 18.17 0.71
C LYS A 221 -1.72 18.06 1.21
N PHE A 222 -1.90 17.42 2.35
CA PHE A 222 -3.20 17.38 3.01
C PHE A 222 -3.59 18.80 3.46
N PRO A 223 -4.75 19.34 3.04
CA PRO A 223 -5.28 20.59 3.53
C PRO A 223 -5.76 20.44 4.98
N PRO A 224 -5.99 21.56 5.70
CA PRO A 224 -6.35 21.53 7.11
C PRO A 224 -7.57 20.65 7.45
N LEU A 225 -8.60 20.62 6.60
CA LEU A 225 -9.77 19.76 6.82
C LEU A 225 -9.42 18.27 6.76
N GLU A 226 -8.68 17.81 5.74
CA GLU A 226 -8.23 16.41 5.67
C GLU A 226 -7.34 16.06 6.87
N LEU A 227 -6.43 16.95 7.28
CA LEU A 227 -5.61 16.77 8.48
C LEU A 227 -6.44 16.70 9.77
N TYR A 228 -7.51 17.50 9.90
CA TYR A 228 -8.43 17.43 11.03
C TYR A 228 -9.14 16.07 11.09
N LEU A 229 -9.67 15.59 9.97
CA LEU A 229 -10.35 14.30 9.88
C LEU A 229 -9.40 13.14 10.27
N MET A 230 -8.15 13.20 9.81
CA MET A 230 -7.08 12.27 10.18
C MET A 230 -6.60 12.41 11.64
N GLY A 231 -6.99 13.46 12.36
CA GLY A 231 -6.56 13.71 13.74
C GLY A 231 -5.15 14.27 13.85
N LEU A 232 -4.64 14.87 12.78
CA LEU A 232 -3.33 15.49 12.67
C LEU A 232 -3.37 17.01 12.85
N ALA A 233 -4.56 17.62 12.83
CA ALA A 233 -4.76 19.04 13.09
C ALA A 233 -5.96 19.28 14.05
N PRO A 234 -5.92 20.32 14.88
CA PRO A 234 -7.10 20.78 15.61
C PRO A 234 -8.08 21.52 14.67
N ILE A 235 -9.37 21.54 15.02
CA ILE A 235 -10.42 22.21 14.22
C ILE A 235 -10.13 23.71 13.98
N ARG A 236 -9.44 24.38 14.92
CA ARG A 236 -9.06 25.79 14.81
C ARG A 236 -8.17 26.15 13.61
N GLU A 237 -7.54 25.15 12.99
CA GLU A 237 -6.73 25.33 11.78
C GLU A 237 -7.55 25.15 10.50
N VAL A 238 -8.77 24.65 10.59
CA VAL A 238 -9.66 24.46 9.44
C VAL A 238 -10.26 25.81 9.06
N PRO A 239 -9.97 26.35 7.86
CA PRO A 239 -10.63 27.55 7.37
C PRO A 239 -12.10 27.25 7.04
N ASP A 240 -12.89 28.29 6.82
CA ASP A 240 -14.23 28.12 6.25
C ASP A 240 -14.12 27.38 4.92
N VAL A 241 -15.01 26.41 4.70
CA VAL A 241 -15.05 25.63 3.45
C VAL A 241 -16.30 25.98 2.66
N HIS A 242 -16.18 26.04 1.34
CA HIS A 242 -17.24 26.46 0.44
C HIS A 242 -17.61 25.32 -0.52
N ILE A 243 -18.90 24.97 -0.53
CA ILE A 243 -19.47 24.00 -1.46
C ILE A 243 -20.35 24.74 -2.47
N TYR A 244 -20.08 24.54 -3.76
CA TYR A 244 -20.78 25.21 -4.85
C TYR A 244 -21.84 24.27 -5.44
N LYS A 245 -23.09 24.74 -5.53
CA LYS A 245 -24.24 23.92 -5.92
C LYS A 245 -25.17 24.63 -6.89
N GLY A 246 -26.11 23.85 -7.44
CA GLY A 246 -27.05 24.32 -8.44
C GLY A 246 -26.29 24.72 -9.69
N ILE A 247 -25.37 23.84 -10.12
CA ILE A 247 -24.44 24.11 -11.20
C ILE A 247 -25.21 24.18 -12.53
N SER A 248 -24.97 25.23 -13.32
CA SER A 248 -25.68 25.48 -14.58
C SER A 248 -24.77 26.05 -15.67
N ASP A 249 -25.28 26.06 -16.90
CA ASP A 249 -24.61 26.66 -18.07
C ASP A 249 -23.15 26.19 -18.27
N THR A 250 -22.87 24.94 -17.92
CA THR A 250 -21.54 24.31 -17.95
C THR A 250 -21.63 22.79 -18.14
N ASN A 251 -20.50 22.10 -18.25
CA ASN A 251 -20.37 20.64 -18.29
C ASN A 251 -19.00 20.21 -17.76
N ALA A 252 -18.76 18.90 -17.63
CA ALA A 252 -17.49 18.35 -17.15
C ALA A 252 -16.25 18.98 -17.82
N ASP A 253 -16.24 19.13 -19.15
CA ASP A 253 -15.11 19.75 -19.84
C ASP A 253 -14.89 21.20 -19.40
N LEU A 254 -15.94 22.02 -19.38
CA LEU A 254 -15.82 23.43 -18.96
C LEU A 254 -15.34 23.57 -17.51
N ILE A 255 -15.76 22.68 -16.61
CA ILE A 255 -15.34 22.71 -15.21
C ILE A 255 -13.91 22.17 -15.07
N TYR A 256 -13.68 20.91 -15.44
CA TYR A 256 -12.45 20.21 -15.09
C TYR A 256 -11.30 20.52 -16.04
N LYS A 257 -11.60 20.81 -17.31
CA LYS A 257 -10.58 21.27 -18.26
C LYS A 257 -10.39 22.78 -18.24
N ASN A 258 -11.44 23.60 -18.17
CA ASN A 258 -11.26 25.06 -18.27
C ASN A 258 -11.30 25.80 -16.93
N GLY A 259 -11.77 25.15 -15.87
CA GLY A 259 -11.91 25.74 -14.55
C GLY A 259 -13.15 26.61 -14.37
N THR A 260 -14.07 26.62 -15.33
CA THR A 260 -15.20 27.56 -15.38
C THR A 260 -16.53 26.90 -15.07
N PHE A 261 -17.30 27.48 -14.15
CA PHE A 261 -18.61 26.98 -13.77
C PHE A 261 -19.54 28.11 -13.33
N THR A 262 -20.85 27.88 -13.40
CA THR A 262 -21.85 28.77 -12.81
C THR A 262 -22.47 28.05 -11.62
N ALA A 263 -22.55 28.68 -10.46
CA ALA A 263 -23.18 28.10 -9.28
C ALA A 263 -24.24 29.06 -8.73
N ASN A 264 -25.45 28.54 -8.47
CA ASN A 264 -26.57 29.33 -7.97
C ASN A 264 -26.61 29.39 -6.44
N GLU A 265 -25.82 28.55 -5.77
CA GLU A 265 -25.70 28.48 -4.33
C GLU A 265 -24.24 28.23 -3.94
N VAL A 266 -23.78 28.92 -2.89
CA VAL A 266 -22.51 28.65 -2.21
C VAL A 266 -22.82 28.43 -0.75
N ILE A 267 -22.60 27.21 -0.26
CA ILE A 267 -22.77 26.86 1.14
C ILE A 267 -21.42 27.03 1.82
N THR A 268 -21.37 27.85 2.86
CA THR A 268 -20.18 28.03 3.70
C THR A 268 -20.35 27.20 4.97
N TYR A 269 -19.34 26.39 5.30
CA TYR A 269 -19.26 25.72 6.59
C TYR A 269 -18.09 26.31 7.39
N THR A 270 -18.43 26.96 8.50
CA THR A 270 -17.48 27.40 9.52
C THR A 270 -17.06 26.24 10.42
N GLN A 271 -16.06 26.46 11.26
CA GLN A 271 -15.68 25.48 12.28
C GLN A 271 -16.86 25.09 13.18
N GLU A 272 -17.67 26.06 13.59
CA GLU A 272 -18.88 25.85 14.38
C GLU A 272 -19.91 24.99 13.63
N ASP A 273 -20.15 25.24 12.34
CA ASP A 273 -21.08 24.45 11.53
C ASP A 273 -20.62 22.99 11.41
N LEU A 274 -19.31 22.76 11.22
CA LEU A 274 -18.74 21.42 11.15
C LEU A 274 -18.90 20.67 12.49
N LEU A 275 -18.68 21.36 13.62
CA LEU A 275 -18.85 20.79 14.95
C LEU A 275 -20.32 20.55 15.30
N GLU A 276 -21.24 21.42 14.88
CA GLU A 276 -22.67 21.21 15.05
C GLU A 276 -23.16 20.01 14.22
N LYS A 277 -22.67 19.88 12.99
CA LYS A 277 -23.07 18.81 12.07
C LYS A 277 -22.51 17.45 12.47
N TRP A 278 -21.25 17.36 12.88
CA TRP A 278 -20.57 16.08 13.10
C TRP A 278 -20.27 15.77 14.57
N GLY A 279 -20.29 16.79 15.43
CA GLY A 279 -19.76 16.70 16.79
C GLY A 279 -18.25 16.89 16.85
N GLU A 280 -17.72 17.03 18.06
CA GLU A 280 -16.27 17.06 18.29
C GLU A 280 -15.62 15.73 17.90
N ARG A 281 -14.42 15.81 17.30
CA ARG A 281 -13.64 14.62 16.96
C ARG A 281 -13.20 13.86 18.22
N ILE A 282 -13.48 12.56 18.25
CA ILE A 282 -13.02 11.64 19.31
C ILE A 282 -12.31 10.44 18.69
N PRO A 283 -11.03 10.18 19.04
CA PRO A 283 -10.18 11.00 19.92
C PRO A 283 -9.93 12.40 19.34
N ASN A 284 -9.62 13.39 20.17
CA ASN A 284 -9.27 14.71 19.67
C ASN A 284 -7.88 14.67 19.00
N TYR A 285 -7.43 15.78 18.41
CA TYR A 285 -6.13 15.83 17.72
C TYR A 285 -4.95 15.47 18.63
N ALA A 286 -4.97 15.84 19.91
CA ALA A 286 -3.86 15.61 20.84
C ALA A 286 -3.73 14.12 21.20
N ASP A 287 -4.87 13.43 21.34
CA ASP A 287 -4.93 12.01 21.72
C ASP A 287 -4.94 11.06 20.51
N SER A 288 -4.96 11.60 19.30
CA SER A 288 -4.97 10.79 18.06
C SER A 288 -3.59 10.23 17.74
N PRO A 289 -3.52 9.03 17.14
CA PRO A 289 -2.27 8.50 16.59
C PRO A 289 -1.57 9.51 15.65
N LYS A 290 -0.24 9.48 15.66
CA LYS A 290 0.64 10.26 14.77
C LYS A 290 1.55 9.36 13.92
N GLU A 291 1.51 8.06 14.19
CA GLU A 291 2.15 7.00 13.41
C GLU A 291 1.06 6.02 13.00
N PHE A 292 0.92 5.82 11.69
CA PHE A 292 -0.05 4.91 11.08
C PHE A 292 0.66 3.68 10.56
N ALA A 293 0.19 2.49 10.91
CA ALA A 293 0.86 1.24 10.59
C ALA A 293 0.14 0.51 9.44
N PHE A 294 0.86 0.09 8.41
CA PHE A 294 0.29 -0.59 7.25
C PHE A 294 0.95 -1.94 6.99
N LEU A 295 0.13 -2.96 6.77
CA LEU A 295 0.59 -4.28 6.33
C LEU A 295 0.65 -4.28 4.79
N ASN A 296 1.86 -4.32 4.23
CA ASN A 296 2.06 -4.30 2.78
C ASN A 296 1.96 -5.72 2.20
N VAL A 297 1.04 -5.93 1.26
CA VAL A 297 0.72 -7.24 0.70
C VAL A 297 0.79 -7.17 -0.82
N ILE A 298 1.79 -7.80 -1.41
CA ILE A 298 2.00 -7.84 -2.85
C ILE A 298 1.32 -9.08 -3.42
N LEU A 299 0.29 -8.87 -4.24
CA LEU A 299 -0.46 -9.91 -4.92
C LEU A 299 0.19 -10.25 -6.26
N THR A 300 0.45 -11.54 -6.48
CA THR A 300 1.12 -11.99 -7.71
C THR A 300 0.73 -13.42 -8.08
N ASP A 301 0.82 -13.77 -9.37
CA ASP A 301 0.59 -15.13 -9.86
C ASP A 301 1.87 -15.95 -10.04
N VAL A 302 3.00 -15.27 -10.12
CA VAL A 302 4.34 -15.85 -10.18
C VAL A 302 5.24 -15.12 -9.18
N PRO A 303 6.27 -15.76 -8.61
CA PRO A 303 7.13 -15.09 -7.65
C PRO A 303 7.75 -13.80 -8.23
N LEU A 304 7.81 -12.74 -7.42
CA LEU A 304 8.41 -11.48 -7.85
C LEU A 304 9.90 -11.67 -8.13
N THR A 305 10.40 -11.05 -9.19
CA THR A 305 11.84 -10.95 -9.43
C THR A 305 12.52 -10.05 -8.40
N ASP A 306 13.83 -10.18 -8.24
CA ASP A 306 14.59 -9.32 -7.33
C ASP A 306 14.48 -7.82 -7.72
N GLU A 307 14.42 -7.51 -9.02
CA GLU A 307 14.19 -6.14 -9.52
C GLU A 307 12.81 -5.58 -9.09
N GLN A 308 11.76 -6.41 -9.14
CA GLN A 308 10.43 -6.01 -8.65
C GLN A 308 10.44 -5.80 -7.13
N TRP A 309 11.17 -6.64 -6.39
CA TRP A 309 11.36 -6.43 -4.96
C TRP A 309 12.11 -5.14 -4.66
N GLU A 310 13.17 -4.80 -5.40
CA GLU A 310 13.88 -3.53 -5.23
C GLU A 310 12.94 -2.31 -5.35
N PHE A 311 11.98 -2.34 -6.28
CA PHE A 311 10.97 -1.28 -6.38
C PHE A 311 10.07 -1.20 -5.14
N VAL A 312 9.55 -2.34 -4.68
CA VAL A 312 8.69 -2.38 -3.49
C VAL A 312 9.45 -1.91 -2.25
N GLN A 313 10.69 -2.38 -2.07
CA GLN A 313 11.54 -2.02 -0.93
C GLN A 313 11.90 -0.53 -0.94
N GLU A 314 12.21 0.04 -2.10
CA GLU A 314 12.51 1.47 -2.23
C GLU A 314 11.29 2.35 -1.97
N ASP A 315 10.10 1.96 -2.45
CA ASP A 315 8.86 2.69 -2.19
C ASP A 315 8.50 2.68 -0.70
N ILE A 316 8.60 1.52 -0.03
CA ILE A 316 8.43 1.42 1.43
C ILE A 316 9.41 2.33 2.17
N ARG A 317 10.71 2.26 1.83
CA ARG A 317 11.74 3.07 2.47
C ARG A 317 11.48 4.57 2.33
N LYS A 318 11.01 5.02 1.17
CA LYS A 318 10.65 6.43 0.95
C LYS A 318 9.42 6.85 1.75
N GLN A 319 8.44 5.95 1.86
CA GLN A 319 7.19 6.24 2.57
C GLN A 319 7.40 6.37 4.09
N GLU A 320 8.32 5.61 4.66
CA GLU A 320 8.70 5.69 6.08
C GLU A 320 9.66 6.85 6.41
N LEU A 321 10.28 7.47 5.40
CA LEU A 321 11.26 8.53 5.62
C LEU A 321 10.61 9.76 6.30
N GLN A 322 11.13 10.16 7.46
CA GLN A 322 10.73 11.41 8.12
C GLN A 322 11.55 12.60 7.61
N GLY A 323 11.39 12.89 6.33
CA GLY A 323 12.15 13.92 5.65
C GLY A 323 11.80 14.00 4.18
N LYS A 324 12.45 14.94 3.48
CA LYS A 324 12.25 15.13 2.06
C LYS A 324 12.70 13.91 1.25
N THR A 325 11.86 13.44 0.35
CA THR A 325 12.19 12.40 -0.64
C THR A 325 12.64 12.95 -1.98
N GLY A 326 12.42 14.25 -2.23
CA GLY A 326 12.80 14.98 -3.43
C GLY A 326 12.50 16.47 -3.30
N GLU A 327 12.43 17.18 -4.42
CA GLU A 327 12.13 18.62 -4.44
C GLU A 327 10.62 18.93 -4.53
N GLU A 328 9.85 18.16 -5.32
CA GLU A 328 8.43 18.48 -5.59
C GLU A 328 7.48 17.28 -5.60
N TRP A 329 7.78 16.23 -6.37
CA TRP A 329 6.99 14.99 -6.46
C TRP A 329 7.89 13.84 -6.94
N PRO A 330 7.58 12.56 -6.60
CA PRO A 330 6.66 12.11 -5.55
C PRO A 330 7.11 12.55 -4.16
N ILE A 331 6.15 12.69 -3.22
CA ILE A 331 6.44 13.00 -1.82
C ILE A 331 5.86 11.93 -0.91
N ASN A 332 6.45 11.75 0.28
CA ASN A 332 5.93 10.80 1.25
C ASN A 332 4.84 11.39 2.16
N PHE A 333 4.26 10.55 3.00
CA PHE A 333 3.22 10.95 3.96
C PHE A 333 3.69 11.99 4.98
N TRP A 334 4.95 11.92 5.42
CA TRP A 334 5.50 12.91 6.34
C TRP A 334 5.53 14.30 5.70
N GLU A 335 6.00 14.42 4.46
CA GLU A 335 6.00 15.67 3.68
C GLU A 335 4.57 16.16 3.40
N ALA A 336 3.68 15.26 2.98
CA ALA A 336 2.29 15.57 2.66
C ALA A 336 1.51 16.11 3.86
N THR A 337 1.85 15.65 5.07
CA THR A 337 1.23 16.13 6.32
C THR A 337 1.97 17.31 6.96
N GLY A 338 3.01 17.84 6.33
CA GLY A 338 3.84 18.90 6.89
C GLY A 338 4.59 18.48 8.17
N GLY A 339 4.93 17.20 8.28
CA GLY A 339 5.65 16.58 9.39
C GLY A 339 4.79 16.22 10.60
N ARG A 340 3.46 16.19 10.44
CA ARG A 340 2.50 15.93 11.54
C ARG A 340 2.19 14.45 11.72
N GLY A 341 2.34 13.66 10.66
CA GLY A 341 2.08 12.23 10.65
C GLY A 341 3.22 11.44 10.03
N THR A 342 3.29 10.16 10.37
CA THR A 342 4.28 9.21 9.86
C THR A 342 3.59 7.90 9.53
N ILE A 343 4.21 7.11 8.64
CA ILE A 343 3.77 5.76 8.33
C ILE A 343 4.84 4.78 8.79
N LYS A 344 4.40 3.66 9.35
CA LYS A 344 5.20 2.47 9.65
C LYS A 344 4.74 1.31 8.76
N MET A 345 5.69 0.76 8.03
CA MET A 345 5.57 -0.35 7.09
C MET A 345 6.61 -1.45 7.36
N SER A 346 7.63 -1.16 8.18
CA SER A 346 8.66 -2.09 8.64
C SER A 346 8.24 -2.90 9.86
N ASP A 347 9.06 -3.91 10.18
CA ASP A 347 8.96 -4.75 11.38
C ASP A 347 7.60 -5.44 11.53
N ILE A 348 6.96 -5.80 10.41
CA ILE A 348 5.63 -6.42 10.42
C ILE A 348 5.65 -7.78 11.12
N ASP A 349 6.82 -8.42 11.20
CA ASP A 349 7.03 -9.69 11.91
C ASP A 349 6.81 -9.57 13.43
N GLN A 350 6.98 -8.39 14.01
CA GLN A 350 6.70 -8.14 15.45
C GLN A 350 5.21 -8.28 15.77
N SER A 351 4.36 -8.05 14.77
CA SER A 351 2.90 -8.16 14.88
C SER A 351 2.41 -9.60 14.69
N LEU A 352 3.27 -10.58 14.40
CA LEU A 352 2.82 -11.98 14.29
C LEU A 352 2.42 -12.56 15.65
N TYR A 353 1.42 -13.46 15.65
CA TYR A 353 1.09 -14.25 16.84
C TYR A 353 2.19 -15.24 17.21
N VAL A 354 2.91 -15.76 16.21
CA VAL A 354 4.01 -16.70 16.37
C VAL A 354 5.29 -16.04 15.87
N SER A 355 6.29 -15.94 16.75
CA SER A 355 7.60 -15.43 16.37
C SER A 355 8.26 -16.37 15.36
N ILE A 356 8.58 -15.87 14.18
CA ILE A 356 9.33 -16.59 13.17
C ILE A 356 10.80 -16.27 13.40
N THR A 357 11.61 -17.27 13.73
CA THR A 357 13.06 -17.19 13.49
C THR A 357 13.28 -17.61 12.04
N ALA A 358 13.77 -16.70 11.20
CA ALA A 358 14.29 -17.09 9.90
C ALA A 358 15.33 -18.20 10.13
N ASN A 359 15.26 -19.29 9.36
CA ASN A 359 16.39 -20.19 9.23
C ASN A 359 17.47 -19.41 8.47
N GLU A 360 18.20 -18.54 9.16
CA GLU A 360 19.37 -17.90 8.60
C GLU A 360 20.37 -19.01 8.28
N SER A 361 20.67 -19.20 7.00
CA SER A 361 21.91 -19.82 6.58
C SER A 361 23.03 -18.92 7.07
N ILE A 362 23.72 -19.34 8.13
CA ILE A 362 24.85 -18.61 8.68
C ILE A 362 26.06 -18.92 7.80
N GLU A 363 26.39 -18.00 6.90
CA GLU A 363 27.72 -17.97 6.28
C GLU A 363 28.69 -17.40 7.31
N THR A 364 29.30 -18.27 8.12
CA THR A 364 30.59 -17.96 8.73
C THR A 364 31.66 -18.69 7.92
N GLU A 365 32.77 -18.00 7.60
CA GLU A 365 33.84 -18.49 6.70
C GLU A 365 34.46 -19.85 7.09
N SER A 366 34.12 -20.40 8.26
CA SER A 366 34.62 -21.69 8.77
C SER A 366 33.56 -22.77 9.02
N LEU A 367 32.26 -22.45 8.97
CA LEU A 367 31.19 -23.36 9.39
C LEU A 367 29.95 -23.18 8.51
N ASP A 368 29.59 -24.24 7.78
CA ASP A 368 28.35 -24.33 7.00
C ASP A 368 27.45 -25.41 7.60
N ILE A 369 26.17 -25.08 7.83
CA ILE A 369 25.17 -25.98 8.40
C ILE A 369 23.91 -25.96 7.54
N GLN A 370 23.54 -27.13 7.02
CA GLN A 370 22.37 -27.31 6.17
C GLN A 370 21.45 -28.38 6.75
N ALA A 371 20.13 -28.22 6.58
CA ALA A 371 19.15 -29.22 6.97
C ALA A 371 18.17 -29.48 5.82
N ALA A 372 18.08 -30.75 5.41
CA ALA A 372 17.16 -31.23 4.39
C ALA A 372 16.93 -32.74 4.57
N ASP A 373 15.76 -33.23 4.16
CA ASP A 373 15.43 -34.66 4.05
C ASP A 373 15.74 -35.50 5.31
N GLY A 374 15.33 -35.03 6.49
CA GLY A 374 15.59 -35.75 7.74
C GLY A 374 17.07 -35.80 8.15
N ALA A 375 17.91 -34.91 7.61
CA ALA A 375 19.34 -34.86 7.91
C ALA A 375 19.82 -33.44 8.23
N ILE A 376 20.88 -33.37 9.04
CA ILE A 376 21.70 -32.18 9.24
C ILE A 376 23.08 -32.46 8.65
N VAL A 377 23.55 -31.57 7.77
CA VAL A 377 24.89 -31.60 7.18
C VAL A 377 25.69 -30.45 7.77
N ILE A 378 26.87 -30.76 8.29
CA ILE A 378 27.77 -29.78 8.92
C ILE A 378 29.11 -29.87 8.23
N THR A 379 29.57 -28.77 7.65
CA THR A 379 30.88 -28.67 6.99
C THR A 379 31.76 -27.69 7.76
N THR A 380 32.96 -28.15 8.12
CA THR A 380 33.97 -27.42 8.90
C THR A 380 35.29 -27.39 8.13
N THR A 381 35.96 -26.24 8.10
CA THR A 381 37.26 -26.09 7.43
C THR A 381 38.43 -26.58 8.28
N GLU A 382 38.27 -26.62 9.60
CA GLU A 382 39.25 -27.13 10.57
C GLU A 382 38.62 -28.17 11.50
N ALA A 383 39.46 -28.92 12.24
CA ALA A 383 38.97 -29.92 13.19
C ALA A 383 38.27 -29.25 14.39
N GLN A 384 36.94 -29.38 14.47
CA GLN A 384 36.12 -28.74 15.51
C GLN A 384 35.23 -29.76 16.23
N ALA A 385 34.97 -29.55 17.51
CA ALA A 385 33.98 -30.34 18.24
C ALA A 385 32.57 -29.95 17.79
N VAL A 386 31.80 -30.93 17.33
CA VAL A 386 30.44 -30.79 16.82
C VAL A 386 29.49 -31.62 17.67
N GLN A 387 28.42 -31.00 18.16
CA GLN A 387 27.38 -31.64 18.94
C GLN A 387 26.00 -31.29 18.38
N VAL A 388 25.10 -32.27 18.32
CA VAL A 388 23.71 -32.10 17.89
C VAL A 388 22.80 -32.70 18.95
N TYR A 389 21.95 -31.87 19.55
CA TYR A 389 20.98 -32.27 20.57
C TYR A 389 19.55 -31.96 20.11
N GLY A 390 18.59 -32.81 20.41
CA GLY A 390 17.17 -32.45 20.31
C GLY A 390 16.80 -31.47 21.43
N VAL A 391 15.72 -30.70 21.27
CA VAL A 391 15.23 -29.75 22.31
C VAL A 391 14.91 -30.38 23.67
N THR A 392 14.71 -31.70 23.72
CA THR A 392 14.53 -32.46 24.97
C THR A 392 15.84 -32.85 25.65
N GLY A 393 16.99 -32.47 25.09
CA GLY A 393 18.33 -32.77 25.60
C GLY A 393 18.91 -34.11 25.12
N VAL A 394 18.22 -34.83 24.22
CA VAL A 394 18.74 -36.07 23.64
C VAL A 394 19.90 -35.77 22.69
N CYS A 395 21.06 -36.39 22.89
CA CYS A 395 22.20 -36.27 22.00
C CYS A 395 22.02 -37.14 20.75
N HIS A 396 22.07 -36.54 19.57
CA HIS A 396 22.02 -37.23 18.28
C HIS A 396 23.39 -37.33 17.62
N TYR A 397 24.32 -36.43 17.94
CA TYR A 397 25.68 -36.45 17.41
C TYR A 397 26.64 -35.74 18.37
N ASN A 398 27.85 -36.29 18.55
CA ASN A 398 28.93 -35.67 19.33
C ASN A 398 30.27 -36.24 18.87
N ALA A 399 30.99 -35.48 18.05
CA ALA A 399 32.29 -35.89 17.51
C ALA A 399 33.14 -34.67 17.14
N THR A 400 34.44 -34.90 16.95
CA THR A 400 35.30 -33.90 16.29
C THR A 400 35.22 -34.11 14.78
N VAL A 401 34.85 -33.08 14.05
CA VAL A 401 34.67 -33.11 12.59
C VAL A 401 35.74 -32.23 11.94
N SER A 402 36.34 -32.72 10.86
CA SER A 402 37.13 -31.93 9.92
C SER A 402 36.63 -32.30 8.52
N GLY A 403 36.14 -31.31 7.77
CA GLY A 403 35.36 -31.53 6.55
C GLY A 403 33.86 -31.69 6.85
N THR A 404 33.18 -32.60 6.16
CA THR A 404 31.72 -32.74 6.20
C THR A 404 31.27 -33.91 7.07
N ALA A 405 30.29 -33.68 7.95
CA ALA A 405 29.54 -34.69 8.68
C ALA A 405 28.05 -34.63 8.31
N THR A 406 27.43 -35.79 8.11
CA THR A 406 25.99 -35.91 7.84
C THR A 406 25.32 -36.73 8.95
N ILE A 407 24.35 -36.13 9.60
CA ILE A 407 23.54 -36.73 10.66
C ILE A 407 22.16 -37.01 10.08
N ALA A 408 21.95 -38.23 9.60
CA ALA A 408 20.71 -38.64 8.92
C ALA A 408 19.71 -39.30 9.88
N ASN A 409 18.47 -39.49 9.41
CA ASN A 409 17.35 -40.12 10.13
C ASN A 409 16.95 -39.37 11.42
N LEU A 410 17.08 -38.04 11.40
CA LEU A 410 16.60 -37.18 12.46
C LEU A 410 15.07 -37.02 12.31
N PRO A 411 14.28 -37.30 13.37
CA PRO A 411 12.87 -36.97 13.38
C PRO A 411 12.64 -35.48 13.10
N ALA A 412 11.51 -35.15 12.47
CA ALA A 412 11.10 -33.76 12.30
C ALA A 412 11.05 -33.05 13.66
N GLY A 413 11.72 -31.89 13.75
CA GLY A 413 11.90 -31.19 15.01
C GLY A 413 13.03 -30.19 15.02
N ILE A 414 13.22 -29.54 16.17
CA ILE A 414 14.28 -28.55 16.39
C ILE A 414 15.46 -29.22 17.08
N TYR A 415 16.65 -28.93 16.58
CA TYR A 415 17.93 -29.40 17.09
C TYR A 415 18.81 -28.22 17.48
N ILE A 416 19.57 -28.38 18.56
CA ILE A 416 20.63 -27.47 18.99
C ILE A 416 21.94 -28.03 18.45
N VAL A 417 22.60 -27.28 17.58
CA VAL A 417 23.89 -27.64 17.00
C VAL A 417 24.96 -26.75 17.61
N THR A 418 25.99 -27.35 18.21
CA THR A 418 27.14 -26.66 18.77
C THR A 418 28.38 -27.02 17.96
N ALA A 419 29.05 -26.05 17.36
CA ALA A 419 30.28 -26.25 16.58
C ALA A 419 31.19 -25.02 16.69
N GLY A 420 32.50 -25.21 16.81
CA GLY A 420 33.46 -24.08 16.81
C GLY A 420 33.34 -23.07 17.96
N GLY A 421 32.58 -23.38 19.01
CA GLY A 421 32.23 -22.43 20.10
C GLY A 421 30.93 -21.67 19.86
N GLU A 422 30.28 -21.87 18.72
CA GLU A 422 28.97 -21.34 18.39
C GLU A 422 27.85 -22.34 18.74
N THR A 423 26.64 -21.86 18.96
CA THR A 423 25.46 -22.68 19.27
C THR A 423 24.26 -22.16 18.49
N LEU A 424 23.66 -23.02 17.69
CA LEU A 424 22.65 -22.68 16.70
C LEU A 424 21.42 -23.57 16.82
N LYS A 425 20.26 -23.06 16.39
CA LYS A 425 19.01 -23.83 16.33
C LYS A 425 18.73 -24.20 14.87
N VAL A 426 18.53 -25.49 14.60
CA VAL A 426 18.33 -26.04 13.26
C VAL A 426 17.03 -26.83 13.23
N ALA A 427 16.13 -26.53 12.31
CA ALA A 427 14.89 -27.28 12.12
C ALA A 427 15.06 -28.33 11.01
N VAL A 428 14.75 -29.58 11.35
CA VAL A 428 14.66 -30.69 10.39
C VAL A 428 13.18 -30.91 10.08
N ARG A 429 12.81 -30.94 8.79
CA ARG A 429 11.45 -31.22 8.32
C ARG A 429 11.31 -32.64 7.81
#